data_AF-A0A7G2D4U0-F1
#
_entry.id   AF-A0A7G2D4U0-F1
#
_cell.length_a   1.000
_cell.length_b   1.000
_cell.length_c   1.000
_cell.angle_alpha   90.00
_cell.angle_beta   90.00
_cell.angle_gamma   90.00
#
_symmetry.space_group_name_H-M   'P 1'
#
loop_
_entity.id
_entity.type
_entity.pdbx_description
1 polymer ?
#
loop_
_entity_poly.entity_id
_entity_poly.type
_entity_poly.pdbx_seq_one_letter_code
_entity_poly.pdbx_strand_id
1 'polypeptide(L)'
;MRVFFDSNLFLKFLGGEEKARSLIELVELGEIEGVINPVVLSEVSYGYLRLTTGLSPYNLKKKFPKISMDLSPVRELLSDFTLVNPAYSVNDLLGVISLSTPPKRRFHSIDVQD
;
A
#
# COMPACT_ATOMS: atom_id res chain seq x y z
N MET A 1 14.38 -13.29 4.38
CA MET A 1 12.95 -13.26 4.78
C MET A 1 12.23 -12.26 3.89
N ARG A 2 11.05 -12.60 3.37
CA ARG A 2 10.24 -11.68 2.54
C ARG A 2 9.27 -10.89 3.39
N VAL A 3 9.23 -9.58 3.19
CA VAL A 3 8.35 -8.67 3.94
C VAL A 3 7.58 -7.83 2.95
N PHE A 4 6.25 -7.79 3.08
CA PHE A 4 5.40 -6.94 2.26
C PHE A 4 5.38 -5.52 2.82
N PHE A 5 5.60 -4.54 1.96
CA PHE A 5 5.63 -3.12 2.30
C PHE A 5 4.38 -2.42 1.80
N ASP A 6 3.64 -1.78 2.72
CA ASP A 6 2.45 -0.99 2.41
C ASP A 6 2.82 0.44 1.96
N SER A 7 1.93 1.08 1.19
CA SER A 7 2.13 2.44 0.67
C SER A 7 2.37 3.47 1.77
N ASN A 8 1.70 3.33 2.92
CA ASN A 8 1.83 4.24 4.05
C ASN A 8 3.27 4.35 4.56
N LEU A 9 4.05 3.26 4.53
CA LEU A 9 5.43 3.28 4.98
C LEU A 9 6.28 4.21 4.09
N PHE A 10 6.15 4.08 2.78
CA PHE A 10 6.85 4.93 1.82
C PHE A 10 6.42 6.39 1.94
N LEU A 11 5.13 6.66 2.14
CA LEU A 11 4.66 8.04 2.33
C LEU A 11 5.21 8.68 3.61
N LYS A 12 5.32 7.89 4.70
CA LYS A 12 5.96 8.32 5.95
C LYS A 12 7.46 8.56 5.76
N PHE A 13 8.15 7.71 5.02
CA PHE A 13 9.55 7.91 4.64
C PHE A 13 9.75 9.21 3.85
N LEU A 14 8.95 9.43 2.82
CA LEU A 14 8.98 10.67 2.03
C LEU A 14 8.64 11.91 2.89
N GLY A 15 7.87 11.73 3.97
CA GLY A 15 7.60 12.74 4.98
C GLY A 15 8.70 12.93 6.04
N GLY A 16 9.80 12.18 5.97
CA GLY A 16 10.93 12.26 6.90
C GLY A 16 10.76 11.50 8.22
N GLU A 17 9.86 10.52 8.30
CA GLU A 17 9.70 9.72 9.52
C GLU A 17 10.85 8.70 9.69
N GLU A 18 11.67 8.88 10.73
CA GLU A 18 12.86 8.05 10.98
C GLU A 18 12.55 6.55 11.11
N LYS A 19 11.42 6.18 11.72
CA LYS A 19 11.03 4.76 11.81
C LYS A 19 10.80 4.12 10.44
N ALA A 20 10.25 4.88 9.49
CA ALA A 20 10.04 4.40 8.14
C ALA A 20 11.37 4.30 7.37
N ARG A 21 12.29 5.26 7.61
CA ARG A 21 13.66 5.21 7.09
C ARG A 21 14.39 3.94 7.54
N SER A 22 14.41 3.65 8.83
CA SER A 22 15.10 2.44 9.32
C SER A 22 14.56 1.14 8.70
N LEU A 23 13.27 1.07 8.37
CA LEU A 23 12.69 -0.11 7.72
C LEU A 23 13.06 -0.23 6.23
N ILE A 24 13.22 0.90 5.53
CA ILE A 24 13.68 0.92 4.15
C ILE A 24 15.17 0.60 4.07
N GLU A 25 15.98 1.11 5.00
CA GLU A 25 17.41 0.81 5.09
C GLU A 25 17.68 -0.70 5.21
N LEU A 26 16.83 -1.46 5.93
CA LEU A 26 16.95 -2.92 6.00
C LEU A 26 16.80 -3.60 4.63
N VAL A 27 16.01 -3.02 3.72
CA VAL A 27 15.84 -3.52 2.34
C VAL A 27 17.06 -3.12 1.51
N GLU A 28 17.49 -1.85 1.59
CA GLU A 28 18.66 -1.33 0.86
C GLU A 28 19.96 -2.07 1.23
N LEU A 29 20.10 -2.47 2.50
CA LEU A 29 21.22 -3.27 3.00
C LEU A 29 21.11 -4.77 2.66
N GLY A 30 19.99 -5.20 2.08
CA GLY A 30 19.73 -6.60 1.74
C GLY A 30 19.48 -7.51 2.96
N GLU A 31 19.21 -6.96 4.15
CA GLU A 31 18.88 -7.73 5.35
C GLU A 31 17.50 -8.39 5.24
N ILE A 32 16.57 -7.73 4.54
CA ILE A 32 15.25 -8.27 4.20
C ILE A 32 14.95 -8.09 2.72
N GLU A 33 14.15 -9.01 2.17
CA GLU A 33 13.64 -8.86 0.82
C GLU A 33 12.30 -8.11 0.87
N GLY A 34 12.31 -6.85 0.46
CA GLY A 34 11.13 -6.01 0.36
C GLY A 34 10.28 -6.38 -0.86
N VAL A 35 9.00 -6.66 -0.65
CA VAL A 35 8.05 -6.92 -1.74
C VAL A 35 6.90 -5.91 -1.73
N ILE A 36 6.48 -5.46 -2.91
CA ILE A 36 5.36 -4.54 -3.11
C ILE A 36 4.41 -5.11 -4.17
N ASN A 37 3.20 -4.56 -4.28
CA ASN A 37 2.28 -4.88 -5.37
C ASN A 37 2.03 -3.64 -6.28
N PRO A 38 1.36 -3.80 -7.43
CA PRO A 38 1.05 -2.69 -8.33
C PRO A 38 0.19 -1.58 -7.70
N VAL A 39 -0.60 -1.91 -6.68
CA VAL A 39 -1.42 -0.93 -5.94
C VAL A 39 -0.52 -0.01 -5.13
N VAL A 40 0.44 -0.57 -4.38
CA VAL A 40 1.43 0.19 -3.60
C VAL A 40 2.22 1.12 -4.52
N LEU A 41 2.74 0.62 -5.65
CA LEU A 41 3.43 1.46 -6.65
C LEU A 41 2.57 2.67 -7.08
N SER A 42 1.29 2.43 -7.36
CA SER A 42 0.36 3.48 -7.76
C SER A 42 0.13 4.50 -6.64
N GLU A 43 -0.13 4.03 -5.42
CA GLU A 43 -0.41 4.88 -4.27
C GLU A 43 0.79 5.73 -3.86
N VAL A 44 2.00 5.17 -3.86
CA VAL A 44 3.23 5.90 -3.57
C VAL A 44 3.49 6.96 -4.64
N SER A 45 3.30 6.63 -5.92
CA SER A 45 3.43 7.59 -7.01
C SER A 45 2.46 8.76 -6.86
N TYR A 46 1.17 8.49 -6.61
CA TYR A 46 0.16 9.53 -6.41
C TYR A 46 0.40 10.32 -5.12
N GLY A 47 0.80 9.67 -4.04
CA GLY A 47 1.10 10.31 -2.77
C GLY A 47 2.30 11.26 -2.88
N TYR A 48 3.37 10.85 -3.55
CA TYR A 48 4.51 11.71 -3.86
C TYR A 48 4.11 12.95 -4.66
N LEU A 49 3.29 12.80 -5.71
CA LEU A 49 2.78 13.93 -6.50
C LEU A 49 1.97 14.91 -5.64
N ARG A 50 1.16 14.40 -4.70
CA ARG A 50 0.42 15.25 -3.76
C ARG A 50 1.34 16.01 -2.81
N LEU A 51 2.33 15.32 -2.25
CA LEU A 51 3.29 15.92 -1.31
C LEU A 51 4.12 17.01 -1.99
N THR A 52 4.58 16.77 -3.22
CA THR A 52 5.41 17.73 -3.97
C THR A 52 4.64 18.93 -4.53
N THR A 53 3.37 18.74 -4.90
CA THR A 53 2.56 19.83 -5.49
C THR A 53 1.68 20.57 -4.48
N GLY A 54 1.44 19.98 -3.31
CA GLY A 54 0.45 20.45 -2.34
C GLY A 54 -1.01 20.37 -2.84
N LEU A 55 -1.26 19.75 -4.00
CA LEU A 55 -2.58 19.72 -4.62
C LEU A 55 -3.44 18.56 -4.09
N SER A 56 -4.74 18.81 -4.03
CA SER A 56 -5.73 17.76 -3.80
C SER A 56 -5.80 16.80 -4.99
N PRO A 57 -6.31 15.56 -4.81
CA PRO A 57 -6.44 14.58 -5.89
C PRO A 57 -7.23 15.10 -7.10
N TYR A 58 -8.30 15.86 -6.85
CA TYR A 58 -9.12 16.47 -7.90
C TYR A 58 -8.32 17.49 -8.72
N ASN A 59 -7.56 18.35 -8.04
CA ASN A 59 -6.77 19.40 -8.69
C ASN A 59 -5.57 18.83 -9.45
N LEU A 60 -4.97 17.73 -8.96
CA LEU A 60 -3.92 17.01 -9.70
C LEU A 60 -4.43 16.51 -11.04
N LYS A 61 -5.58 15.82 -11.08
CA LYS A 61 -6.16 15.30 -12.32
C LYS A 61 -6.51 16.40 -13.32
N LYS A 62 -6.98 17.55 -12.81
CA LYS A 62 -7.32 18.71 -13.64
C LYS A 62 -6.08 19.41 -14.21
N LYS A 63 -5.00 19.53 -13.42
CA LYS A 63 -3.78 20.26 -13.78
C LYS A 63 -2.82 19.43 -14.62
N PHE A 64 -2.77 18.12 -14.36
CA PHE A 64 -1.88 17.17 -15.04
C PHE A 64 -2.73 16.06 -15.69
N PRO A 65 -3.40 16.34 -16.83
CA PRO A 65 -4.16 15.33 -17.56
C PRO A 65 -3.26 14.22 -18.13
N LYS A 66 -1.94 14.49 -18.23
CA LYS A 66 -0.88 13.49 -18.40
C LYS A 66 0.17 13.74 -17.32
N ILE A 67 0.75 12.68 -16.77
CA ILE A 67 1.85 12.79 -15.81
C ILE A 67 3.08 13.32 -16.57
N SER A 68 3.30 14.63 -16.50
CA SER A 68 4.49 15.31 -17.04
C SER A 68 5.50 15.66 -15.95
N MET A 69 5.32 15.08 -14.76
CA MET A 69 6.14 15.33 -13.59
C MET A 69 7.24 14.29 -13.48
N ASP A 70 8.38 14.72 -12.92
CA ASP A 70 9.50 13.82 -12.65
C ASP A 70 9.14 12.85 -11.52
N LEU A 71 9.11 11.56 -11.85
CA LEU A 71 8.89 10.45 -10.91
C LEU A 71 10.18 9.68 -10.61
N SER A 72 11.34 10.19 -11.04
CA SER A 72 12.64 9.55 -10.78
C SER A 72 12.85 9.24 -9.29
N PRO A 73 12.49 10.11 -8.32
CA PRO A 73 12.64 9.80 -6.90
C PRO A 73 11.80 8.61 -6.43
N VAL A 74 10.59 8.45 -6.97
CA VAL A 74 9.73 7.28 -6.65
C VAL A 74 10.31 6.03 -7.30
N ARG A 75 10.81 6.13 -8.53
CA ARG A 75 11.43 5.02 -9.23
C ARG A 75 12.69 4.53 -8.53
N GLU A 76 13.53 5.44 -8.05
CA GLU A 76 14.75 5.13 -7.28
C GLU A 76 14.38 4.50 -5.93
N LEU A 77 13.46 5.10 -5.18
CA LEU A 77 12.99 4.53 -3.91
C LEU A 77 12.45 3.10 -4.05
N LEU A 78 11.71 2.82 -5.13
CA LEU A 78 11.08 1.52 -5.33
C LEU A 78 11.95 0.53 -6.11
N SER A 79 13.15 0.90 -6.57
CA SER A 79 13.98 0.00 -7.39
C SER A 79 14.50 -1.21 -6.64
N ASP A 80 14.64 -1.09 -5.32
CA ASP A 80 15.16 -2.15 -4.46
C ASP A 80 14.07 -3.14 -4.01
N PHE A 81 12.82 -2.87 -4.41
CA PHE A 81 11.66 -3.68 -4.05
C PHE A 81 11.24 -4.60 -5.19
N THR A 82 10.92 -5.85 -4.85
CA THR A 82 10.36 -6.80 -5.81
C THR A 82 8.87 -6.54 -6.01
N LEU A 83 8.48 -6.20 -7.24
CA LEU A 83 7.08 -6.09 -7.62
C LEU A 83 6.45 -7.47 -7.78
N VAL A 84 5.57 -7.83 -6.84
CA VAL A 84 4.76 -9.04 -6.92
C VAL A 84 3.53 -8.72 -7.77
N ASN A 85 3.43 -9.36 -8.94
CA ASN A 85 2.23 -9.31 -9.75
C ASN A 85 1.32 -10.49 -9.36
N PRO A 86 0.26 -10.27 -8.56
CA PRO A 86 -0.70 -11.32 -8.30
C PRO A 86 -1.43 -11.69 -9.59
N ALA A 87 -1.23 -12.92 -10.07
CA ALA A 87 -2.10 -13.55 -11.06
C ALA A 87 -3.43 -13.97 -10.40
N TYR A 88 -4.13 -13.03 -9.77
CA TYR A 88 -5.41 -13.27 -9.11
C TYR A 88 -6.51 -12.52 -9.86
N SER A 89 -7.59 -13.22 -10.17
CA SER A 89 -8.83 -12.62 -10.64
C SER A 89 -9.52 -11.86 -9.50
N VAL A 90 -10.43 -10.95 -9.84
CA VAL A 90 -11.29 -10.27 -8.86
C VAL A 90 -12.03 -11.29 -7.98
N ASN A 91 -12.43 -12.44 -8.55
CA ASN A 91 -13.11 -13.49 -7.81
C ASN A 91 -12.20 -14.19 -6.80
N ASP A 92 -10.92 -14.36 -7.10
CA ASP A 92 -9.95 -14.91 -6.15
C ASP A 92 -9.80 -13.99 -4.93
N LEU A 93 -9.80 -12.67 -5.17
CA LEU A 93 -9.73 -11.67 -4.10
C LEU A 93 -11.03 -11.63 -3.27
N LEU A 94 -12.19 -11.68 -3.91
CA LEU A 94 -13.49 -11.72 -3.23
C LEU A 94 -13.72 -13.03 -2.45
N GLY A 95 -13.16 -14.15 -2.93
CA GLY A 95 -13.19 -15.44 -2.24
C GLY A 95 -12.46 -15.39 -0.90
N VAL A 96 -11.28 -14.77 -0.85
CA VAL A 96 -10.51 -14.58 0.40
C VAL A 96 -11.26 -13.68 1.39
N ILE A 97 -11.86 -12.57 0.91
CA ILE A 97 -12.64 -11.66 1.75
C ILE A 97 -13.86 -12.40 2.35
N SER A 98 -14.53 -13.22 1.54
CA SER A 98 -15.71 -14.00 1.95
C SER A 98 -15.39 -15.09 2.98
N LEU A 99 -14.15 -15.61 2.99
CA LEU A 99 -13.67 -16.57 3.99
C LEU A 99 -13.21 -15.90 5.30
N SER A 100 -12.93 -14.59 5.26
CA SER A 100 -12.47 -13.81 6.41
C SER A 100 -13.59 -13.20 7.26
N THR A 101 -14.86 -13.31 6.85
CA THR A 101 -15.98 -12.94 7.73
C THR A 101 -16.07 -13.95 8.88
N PRO A 102 -15.96 -13.52 10.16
CA PRO A 102 -16.08 -14.43 11.29
C PRO A 102 -17.48 -15.08 11.27
N PRO A 103 -17.62 -16.35 11.69
CA PRO A 103 -18.91 -17.00 11.74
C PRO A 103 -19.87 -16.17 12.58
N LYS A 104 -21.07 -15.89 12.05
CA LYS A 104 -22.16 -15.22 12.78
C LYS A 104 -22.30 -15.90 14.14
N ARG A 105 -22.03 -15.16 15.23
CA ARG A 105 -22.34 -15.64 16.58
C ARG A 105 -23.82 -16.00 16.61
N ARG A 106 -24.16 -17.29 16.75
CA ARG A 106 -25.51 -17.71 17.11
C ARG A 106 -25.77 -17.18 18.51
N PHE A 107 -26.50 -16.07 18.63
CA PHE A 107 -27.14 -15.72 19.89
C PHE A 107 -28.11 -16.86 20.21
N HIS A 108 -27.79 -17.66 21.22
CA HIS A 108 -28.80 -18.51 21.86
C HIS A 108 -29.70 -17.55 22.63
N SER A 109 -30.95 -17.42 22.19
CA SER A 109 -32.02 -16.91 23.02
C SER A 109 -32.06 -17.75 24.29
N ILE A 110 -31.79 -17.11 25.43
CA ILE A 110 -32.03 -17.70 26.74
C ILE A 110 -33.54 -17.65 26.92
N ASP A 111 -34.18 -18.82 26.89
CA ASP A 111 -35.56 -18.95 27.33
C ASP A 111 -35.62 -18.59 28.81
N VAL A 112 -36.31 -17.49 29.12
CA VAL A 112 -36.71 -17.16 30.49
C VAL A 112 -37.89 -18.06 30.82
N GLN A 113 -37.68 -19.03 31.70
CA GLN A 113 -38.77 -19.79 32.31
C GLN A 113 -39.43 -18.92 33.39
N ASP A 114 -40.76 -18.87 33.33
CA ASP A 114 -41.67 -18.18 34.26
C ASP A 114 -41.57 -18.69 35.71
#